data_AF-W1NC35-F1
#
_entry.id   AF-W1NC35-F1
#
_cell.length_a   1.000
_cell.length_b   1.000
_cell.length_c   1.000
_cell.angle_alpha   90.00
_cell.angle_beta   90.00
_cell.angle_gamma   90.00
#
_symmetry.space_group_name_H-M   'P 1'
#
loop_
_entity.id
_entity.type
_entity.pdbx_description
1 polymer ?
#
loop_
_entity_poly.entity_id
_entity_poly.type
_entity_poly.pdbx_seq_one_letter_code
_entity_poly.pdbx_strand_id
1 'polypeptide(L)'
;MLLDWRLHSIVAVAALISEAIGIIKIPLGPGTLLLLPLFYAFIIGLLLNPHLFSATSRLVPVKVSEAAAPVILLSIMPFIARFGSTIGPAIEQILSAGPALILQELGNLGTMLVAMPFAVLVLKMGREAIGATYSIAREPNIAIISDKYGLKGPEGVGVMGVYVVGTMFGTLWFALMAGYLTTLDIFDPRALAMACGVGSGSMVAACSGAIAGALPELRDELLAFAGASNLLTYATGLYISLFIALPVAERVFKWCSGRREMRSAGAKATDFSATVSDAERPERHLGQTAIVMAVVCVVGWISNTINGGSLLVALPGMMILYAMTMLGLVVTRFAPFYLPGVAWVSLVSIVVTLPWFPGNAWIVEQLQSVSFLAIVTPVLAYAGLALSPREFTMFRQVGWKLVIVSLLVFTGTFIGSAVVAQALL
;
A
#
# COMPACT_ATOMS: atom_id res chain seq x y z
N MET A 1 -3.17 -21.63 -16.19
CA MET A 1 -3.61 -20.25 -16.51
C MET A 1 -2.80 -19.21 -15.74
N LEU A 2 -2.56 -19.42 -14.43
CA LEU A 2 -1.71 -18.54 -13.61
C LEU A 2 -0.22 -18.45 -14.02
N LEU A 3 0.22 -19.32 -14.93
CA LEU A 3 1.58 -19.44 -15.45
C LEU A 3 1.67 -19.04 -16.93
N ASP A 4 0.66 -18.34 -17.44
CA ASP A 4 0.69 -17.89 -18.84
C ASP A 4 1.87 -16.91 -19.02
N TRP A 5 2.88 -17.36 -19.78
CA TRP A 5 4.10 -16.58 -20.00
C TRP A 5 3.80 -15.21 -20.63
N ARG A 6 2.73 -15.10 -21.43
CA ARG A 6 2.35 -13.83 -22.06
C ARG A 6 1.98 -12.79 -21.03
N LEU A 7 1.25 -13.19 -19.98
CA LEU A 7 0.87 -12.29 -18.90
C LEU A 7 2.11 -11.74 -18.19
N HIS A 8 2.99 -12.65 -17.75
CA HIS A 8 4.18 -12.28 -16.97
C HIS A 8 5.19 -11.49 -17.80
N SER A 9 5.36 -11.81 -19.09
CA SER A 9 6.22 -11.05 -20.00
C SER A 9 5.68 -9.64 -20.24
N ILE A 10 4.37 -9.47 -20.45
CA ILE A 10 3.76 -8.15 -20.61
C ILE A 10 3.94 -7.32 -19.35
N VAL A 11 3.71 -7.92 -18.18
CA VAL A 11 3.89 -7.24 -16.90
C VAL A 11 5.35 -6.88 -16.64
N ALA A 12 6.30 -7.77 -16.95
CA ALA A 12 7.73 -7.47 -16.85
C ALA A 12 8.13 -6.30 -17.76
N VAL A 13 7.65 -6.27 -19.01
CA VAL A 13 7.93 -5.17 -19.93
C VAL A 13 7.28 -3.86 -19.44
N ALA A 14 6.02 -3.91 -18.99
CA ALA A 14 5.35 -2.73 -18.43
C ALA A 14 6.08 -2.18 -17.21
N ALA A 15 6.57 -3.07 -16.33
CA ALA A 15 7.35 -2.70 -15.16
C ALA A 15 8.71 -2.09 -15.56
N LEU A 16 9.44 -2.73 -16.48
CA LEU A 16 10.71 -2.19 -16.99
C LEU A 16 10.54 -0.80 -17.62
N ILE A 17 9.52 -0.60 -18.46
CA ILE A 17 9.24 0.72 -19.05
C ILE A 17 8.97 1.74 -17.95
N SER A 18 8.16 1.37 -16.96
CA SER A 18 7.77 2.28 -15.88
C SER A 18 8.95 2.66 -14.98
N GLU A 19 9.77 1.69 -14.62
CA GLU A 19 11.00 1.90 -13.84
C GLU A 19 12.03 2.72 -14.63
N ALA A 20 12.13 2.53 -15.95
CA ALA A 20 13.02 3.28 -16.82
C ALA A 20 12.62 4.75 -16.97
N ILE A 21 11.31 5.04 -16.95
CA ILE A 21 10.80 6.42 -16.88
C ILE A 21 11.23 7.07 -15.55
N GLY A 22 11.27 6.28 -14.47
CA GLY A 22 11.67 6.75 -13.15
C GLY A 22 10.66 7.71 -12.53
N ILE A 23 11.12 8.51 -11.56
CA ILE A 23 10.27 9.49 -10.87
C ILE A 23 10.27 10.80 -11.65
N ILE A 24 9.14 11.17 -12.23
CA ILE A 24 8.97 12.49 -12.84
C ILE A 24 8.54 13.49 -11.77
N LYS A 25 9.31 14.57 -11.65
CA LYS A 25 9.05 15.68 -10.73
C LYS A 25 8.50 16.86 -11.51
N ILE A 26 7.23 17.20 -11.28
CA ILE A 26 6.60 18.37 -11.90
C ILE A 26 6.42 19.44 -10.80
N PRO A 27 7.15 20.57 -10.86
CA PRO A 27 6.98 21.64 -9.89
C PRO A 27 5.57 22.26 -10.09
N LEU A 28 4.78 22.30 -9.02
CA LEU A 28 3.43 22.89 -9.00
C LEU A 28 3.30 23.84 -7.80
N GLY A 29 3.70 25.09 -8.02
CA GLY A 29 3.59 26.14 -7.01
C GLY A 29 4.36 25.78 -5.72
N PRO A 30 3.71 25.68 -4.54
CA PRO A 30 4.39 25.42 -3.27
C PRO A 30 4.92 23.99 -3.10
N GLY A 31 4.50 23.05 -3.96
CA GLY A 31 4.86 21.64 -3.86
C GLY A 31 5.28 21.03 -5.20
N THR A 32 5.66 19.76 -5.17
CA THR A 32 6.01 19.00 -6.38
C THR A 32 5.03 17.86 -6.56
N LEU A 33 4.45 17.76 -7.76
CA LEU A 33 3.72 16.57 -8.17
C LEU A 33 4.73 15.50 -8.56
N LEU A 34 4.71 14.38 -7.84
CA LEU A 34 5.61 13.25 -8.09
C LEU A 34 4.83 12.13 -8.76
N LEU A 35 5.21 11.82 -9.99
CA LEU A 35 4.66 10.68 -10.70
C LEU A 35 5.65 9.53 -10.55
N LEU A 36 5.22 8.48 -9.85
CA LEU A 36 6.05 7.30 -9.56
C LEU A 36 5.90 6.22 -10.62
N PRO A 37 6.93 5.37 -10.83
CA PRO A 37 6.86 4.19 -11.71
C PRO A 37 5.61 3.34 -11.54
N LEU A 38 5.16 3.17 -10.29
CA LEU A 38 3.99 2.36 -9.94
C LEU A 38 2.71 2.87 -10.60
N PHE A 39 2.57 4.19 -10.73
CA PHE A 39 1.43 4.81 -11.43
C PHE A 39 1.47 4.48 -12.92
N TYR A 40 2.63 4.61 -13.57
CA TYR A 40 2.75 4.28 -14.99
C TYR A 40 2.50 2.81 -15.25
N ALA A 41 2.98 1.91 -14.39
CA ALA A 41 2.75 0.48 -14.53
C ALA A 41 1.27 0.13 -14.44
N PHE A 42 0.55 0.75 -13.50
CA PHE A 42 -0.90 0.62 -13.42
C PHE A 42 -1.60 1.13 -14.68
N ILE A 43 -1.23 2.32 -15.18
CA ILE A 43 -1.82 2.90 -16.39
C ILE A 43 -1.52 2.07 -17.62
N ILE A 44 -0.28 1.58 -17.80
CA ILE A 44 0.07 0.68 -18.91
C ILE A 44 -0.76 -0.61 -18.82
N GLY A 45 -0.88 -1.21 -17.62
CA GLY A 45 -1.73 -2.37 -17.40
C GLY A 45 -3.21 -2.09 -17.74
N LEU A 46 -3.71 -0.91 -17.38
CA LEU A 46 -5.06 -0.44 -17.69
C LEU A 46 -5.28 -0.28 -19.20
N LEU A 47 -4.33 0.34 -19.90
CA LEU A 47 -4.39 0.57 -21.34
C LEU A 47 -4.30 -0.73 -22.13
N LEU A 48 -3.56 -1.72 -21.63
CA LEU A 48 -3.45 -3.05 -22.23
C LEU A 48 -4.63 -3.98 -21.89
N ASN A 49 -5.54 -3.55 -21.01
CA ASN A 49 -6.67 -4.36 -20.59
C ASN A 49 -7.71 -4.49 -21.74
N PRO A 50 -8.06 -5.72 -22.17
CA PRO A 50 -9.00 -5.96 -23.26
C PRO A 50 -10.43 -5.52 -22.96
N HIS A 51 -10.78 -5.32 -21.69
CA HIS A 51 -12.08 -4.82 -21.27
C HIS A 51 -12.24 -3.31 -21.49
N LEU A 52 -11.13 -2.56 -21.58
CA LEU A 52 -11.15 -1.12 -21.85
C LEU A 52 -11.05 -0.82 -23.35
N PHE A 53 -10.18 -1.55 -24.07
CA PHE A 53 -10.00 -1.39 -25.51
C PHE A 53 -10.17 -2.74 -26.22
N SER A 54 -11.15 -2.85 -27.13
CA SER A 54 -11.35 -4.10 -27.90
C SER A 54 -10.15 -4.45 -28.78
N ALA A 55 -9.34 -3.46 -29.17
CA ALA A 55 -8.13 -3.65 -29.97
C ALA A 55 -7.00 -4.40 -29.23
N THR A 56 -6.91 -4.28 -27.90
CA THR A 56 -5.86 -4.94 -27.10
C THR A 56 -6.15 -6.42 -26.86
N SER A 57 -7.35 -6.91 -27.20
CA SER A 57 -7.72 -8.33 -27.15
C SER A 57 -6.82 -9.25 -28.00
N ARG A 58 -6.14 -8.70 -29.01
CA ARG A 58 -5.14 -9.42 -29.82
C ARG A 58 -3.85 -9.70 -29.06
N LEU A 59 -3.46 -8.79 -28.15
CA LEU A 59 -2.24 -8.88 -27.35
C LEU A 59 -2.50 -9.58 -26.00
N VAL A 60 -3.61 -9.22 -25.34
CA VAL A 60 -4.05 -9.79 -24.06
C VAL A 60 -5.46 -10.35 -24.25
N PRO A 61 -5.63 -11.66 -24.50
CA PRO A 61 -6.95 -12.28 -24.49
C PRO A 61 -7.63 -12.11 -23.13
N VAL A 62 -8.96 -12.04 -23.11
CA VAL A 62 -9.76 -11.86 -21.86
C VAL A 62 -9.39 -12.90 -20.79
N LYS A 63 -9.19 -14.16 -21.19
CA LYS A 63 -8.75 -15.25 -20.30
C LYS A 63 -7.42 -14.99 -19.58
N VAL A 64 -6.53 -14.20 -20.20
CA VAL A 64 -5.21 -13.83 -19.65
C VAL A 64 -5.36 -12.68 -18.65
N SER A 65 -6.21 -11.70 -18.94
CA SER A 65 -6.57 -10.62 -18.01
C SER A 65 -7.26 -11.16 -16.75
N GLU A 66 -8.18 -12.12 -16.89
CA GLU A 66 -8.84 -12.76 -15.74
C GLU A 66 -7.87 -13.52 -14.82
N ALA A 67 -6.79 -14.08 -15.39
CA ALA A 67 -5.74 -14.77 -14.64
C ALA A 67 -4.85 -13.81 -13.83
N ALA A 68 -4.80 -12.51 -14.17
CA ALA A 68 -4.00 -11.53 -13.44
C ALA A 68 -4.52 -11.29 -12.01
N ALA A 69 -5.83 -11.41 -11.80
CA ALA A 69 -6.46 -11.14 -10.50
C ALA A 69 -5.91 -11.96 -9.32
N PRO A 70 -5.92 -13.31 -9.35
CA PRO A 70 -5.32 -14.13 -8.30
C PRO A 70 -3.79 -13.94 -8.20
N VAL A 71 -3.13 -13.56 -9.31
CA VAL A 71 -1.69 -13.28 -9.32
C VAL A 71 -1.37 -12.00 -8.54
N ILE A 72 -2.28 -11.02 -8.44
CA ILE A 72 -2.04 -9.79 -7.65
C ILE A 72 -1.72 -10.15 -6.19
N LEU A 73 -2.56 -10.98 -5.57
CA LEU A 73 -2.38 -11.44 -4.20
C LEU A 73 -1.01 -12.09 -3.99
N LEU A 74 -0.64 -12.99 -4.90
CA LEU A 74 0.66 -13.66 -4.88
C LEU A 74 1.80 -12.67 -5.08
N SER A 75 1.62 -11.70 -5.97
CA SER A 75 2.64 -10.70 -6.30
C SER A 75 2.93 -9.71 -5.18
N ILE A 76 1.96 -9.48 -4.29
CA ILE A 76 2.13 -8.63 -3.12
C ILE A 76 3.00 -9.29 -2.04
N MET A 77 3.01 -10.62 -1.94
CA MET A 77 3.68 -11.30 -0.81
C MET A 77 5.19 -11.05 -0.75
N PRO A 78 5.98 -11.11 -1.84
CA PRO A 78 7.41 -10.75 -1.81
C PRO A 78 7.64 -9.29 -1.44
N PHE A 79 6.72 -8.39 -1.81
CA PHE A 79 6.78 -7.00 -1.37
C PHE A 79 6.60 -6.91 0.15
N ILE A 80 5.62 -7.61 0.72
CA ILE A 80 5.40 -7.63 2.17
C ILE A 80 6.58 -8.28 2.91
N ALA A 81 7.21 -9.30 2.32
CA ALA A 81 8.46 -9.84 2.85
C ALA A 81 9.57 -8.78 2.81
N ARG A 82 9.77 -8.09 1.69
CA ARG A 82 10.77 -7.00 1.60
C ARG A 82 10.47 -5.87 2.58
N PHE A 83 9.20 -5.55 2.79
CA PHE A 83 8.74 -4.57 3.75
C PHE A 83 8.99 -4.99 5.21
N GLY A 84 8.72 -6.24 5.58
CA GLY A 84 9.08 -6.76 6.89
C GLY A 84 10.59 -6.72 7.14
N SER A 85 11.39 -6.87 6.08
CA SER A 85 12.85 -6.97 6.20
C SER A 85 13.50 -5.68 6.66
N THR A 86 12.86 -4.53 6.47
CA THR A 86 13.35 -3.23 6.97
C THR A 86 13.02 -2.97 8.42
N ILE A 87 12.02 -3.65 8.97
CA ILE A 87 11.57 -3.47 10.36
C ILE A 87 12.53 -4.19 11.30
N GLY A 88 12.98 -5.41 10.95
CA GLY A 88 13.87 -6.22 11.80
C GLY A 88 15.12 -5.47 12.25
N PRO A 89 15.94 -4.90 11.35
CA PRO A 89 17.15 -4.15 11.73
C PRO A 89 16.85 -2.88 12.52
N ALA A 90 15.67 -2.30 12.33
CA ALA A 90 15.25 -1.05 12.98
C ALA A 90 14.58 -1.28 14.34
N ILE A 91 14.47 -2.52 14.82
CA ILE A 91 13.68 -2.85 16.02
C ILE A 91 14.18 -2.13 17.28
N GLU A 92 15.49 -1.98 17.45
CA GLU A 92 16.07 -1.27 18.59
C GLU A 92 15.74 0.23 18.54
N GLN A 93 15.79 0.82 17.34
CA GLN A 93 15.40 2.21 17.13
C GLN A 93 13.90 2.40 17.44
N ILE A 94 13.05 1.48 16.97
CA ILE A 94 11.60 1.49 17.24
C ILE A 94 11.32 1.43 18.76
N LEU A 95 12.01 0.56 19.49
CA LEU A 95 11.85 0.42 20.94
C LEU A 95 12.37 1.65 21.70
N SER A 96 13.46 2.25 21.21
CA SER A 96 14.08 3.44 21.81
C SER A 96 13.34 4.74 21.52
N ALA A 97 12.54 4.80 20.45
CA ALA A 97 11.74 5.98 20.06
C ALA A 97 10.71 6.39 21.13
N GLY A 98 10.45 5.53 22.10
CA GLY A 98 9.59 5.80 23.23
C GLY A 98 8.10 5.68 22.91
N PRO A 99 7.24 5.63 23.94
CA PRO A 99 5.81 5.41 23.76
C PRO A 99 5.12 6.51 22.95
N ALA A 100 5.62 7.75 23.03
CA ALA A 100 5.03 8.91 22.36
C ALA A 100 4.99 8.73 20.83
N LEU A 101 6.13 8.40 20.23
CA LEU A 101 6.25 8.20 18.79
C LEU A 101 5.49 6.96 18.29
N ILE A 102 5.34 5.92 19.12
CA ILE A 102 4.51 4.75 18.79
C ILE A 102 3.02 5.07 18.88
N LEU A 103 2.59 5.82 19.90
CA LEU A 103 1.19 6.23 20.07
C LEU A 103 0.74 7.23 19.01
N GLN A 104 1.67 8.01 18.44
CA GLN A 104 1.42 8.89 17.29
C GLN A 104 0.72 8.17 16.13
N GLU A 105 1.02 6.90 15.91
CA GLU A 105 0.40 6.10 14.84
C GLU A 105 -1.11 5.94 15.01
N LEU A 106 -1.63 6.09 16.21
CA LEU A 106 -3.08 6.16 16.44
C LEU A 106 -3.69 7.41 15.78
N GLY A 107 -2.90 8.43 15.50
CA GLY A 107 -3.29 9.59 14.69
C GLY A 107 -3.70 9.21 13.27
N ASN A 108 -3.19 8.10 12.73
CA ASN A 108 -3.65 7.54 11.45
C ASN A 108 -5.12 7.10 11.50
N LEU A 109 -5.68 6.87 12.69
CA LEU A 109 -7.12 6.60 12.84
C LEU A 109 -7.98 7.84 12.55
N GLY A 110 -7.38 9.04 12.50
CA GLY A 110 -8.05 10.31 12.21
C GLY A 110 -8.76 10.32 10.85
N THR A 111 -8.26 9.58 9.85
CA THR A 111 -8.97 9.42 8.56
C THR A 111 -10.37 8.83 8.75
N MET A 112 -10.55 7.86 9.64
CA MET A 112 -11.86 7.23 9.85
C MET A 112 -12.82 8.14 10.60
N LEU A 113 -12.32 9.05 11.43
CA LEU A 113 -13.19 9.98 12.16
C LEU A 113 -13.70 11.10 11.24
N VAL A 114 -12.92 11.48 10.22
CA VAL A 114 -13.25 12.60 9.32
C VAL A 114 -13.81 12.10 7.99
N ALA A 115 -13.05 11.28 7.27
CA ALA A 115 -13.36 10.90 5.90
C ALA A 115 -14.50 9.86 5.81
N MET A 116 -14.58 8.93 6.77
CA MET A 116 -15.61 7.88 6.73
C MET A 116 -17.04 8.43 6.91
N PRO A 117 -17.34 9.26 7.93
CA PRO A 117 -18.66 9.87 8.05
C PRO A 117 -19.04 10.68 6.81
N PHE A 118 -18.09 11.43 6.24
CA PHE A 118 -18.34 12.19 5.02
C PHE A 118 -18.65 11.28 3.82
N ALA A 119 -17.86 10.23 3.62
CA ALA A 119 -18.06 9.26 2.53
C ALA A 119 -19.44 8.60 2.62
N VAL A 120 -19.86 8.18 3.82
CA VAL A 120 -21.11 7.44 4.02
C VAL A 120 -22.34 8.36 4.06
N LEU A 121 -22.28 9.45 4.82
CA LEU A 121 -23.45 10.32 5.06
C LEU A 121 -23.69 11.30 3.91
N VAL A 122 -22.63 11.91 3.39
CA VAL A 122 -22.71 12.96 2.36
C VAL A 122 -22.67 12.34 0.96
N LEU A 123 -21.64 11.54 0.68
CA LEU A 123 -21.43 10.95 -0.65
C LEU A 123 -22.20 9.66 -0.88
N LYS A 124 -22.87 9.14 0.17
CA LYS A 124 -23.71 7.93 0.14
C LYS A 124 -22.95 6.72 -0.40
N MET A 125 -21.66 6.61 -0.06
CA MET A 125 -20.82 5.47 -0.42
C MET A 125 -21.20 4.24 0.39
N GLY A 126 -21.09 3.06 -0.23
CA GLY A 126 -21.26 1.77 0.40
C GLY A 126 -19.95 1.25 1.00
N ARG A 127 -19.72 -0.06 0.89
CA ARG A 127 -18.55 -0.74 1.46
C ARG A 127 -17.22 -0.25 0.88
N GLU A 128 -17.22 0.40 -0.27
CA GLU A 128 -16.05 1.08 -0.82
C GLU A 128 -15.51 2.18 0.11
N ALA A 129 -16.35 2.76 0.97
CA ALA A 129 -15.91 3.69 2.00
C ALA A 129 -14.97 3.03 3.00
N ILE A 130 -15.16 1.75 3.34
CA ILE A 130 -14.28 1.02 4.27
C ILE A 130 -12.87 0.95 3.67
N GLY A 131 -12.75 0.43 2.45
CA GLY A 131 -11.47 0.33 1.76
C GLY A 131 -10.80 1.69 1.50
N ALA A 132 -11.59 2.73 1.24
CA ALA A 132 -11.07 4.07 1.01
C ALA A 132 -10.59 4.79 2.29
N THR A 133 -11.22 4.57 3.44
CA THR A 133 -11.03 5.47 4.60
C THR A 133 -10.35 4.85 5.81
N TYR A 134 -10.12 3.53 5.82
CA TYR A 134 -9.45 2.88 6.94
C TYR A 134 -7.95 3.21 7.07
N SER A 135 -7.33 3.72 6.00
CA SER A 135 -5.92 4.14 5.95
C SER A 135 -5.69 5.09 4.77
N ILE A 136 -4.49 5.67 4.67
CA ILE A 136 -4.01 6.40 3.48
C ILE A 136 -3.67 5.52 2.26
N ALA A 137 -4.11 4.25 2.29
CA ALA A 137 -4.04 3.27 1.21
C ALA A 137 -2.62 3.00 0.65
N ARG A 138 -1.57 3.06 1.48
CA ARG A 138 -0.23 2.59 1.07
C ARG A 138 -0.22 1.09 0.73
N GLU A 139 0.85 0.62 0.13
CA GLU A 139 1.01 -0.74 -0.37
C GLU A 139 0.69 -1.84 0.67
N PRO A 140 1.11 -1.76 1.95
CA PRO A 140 0.70 -2.73 2.97
C PRO A 140 -0.80 -2.77 3.23
N ASN A 141 -1.50 -1.65 3.03
CA ASN A 141 -2.94 -1.52 3.17
C ASN A 141 -3.67 -2.19 1.98
N ILE A 142 -3.16 -2.03 0.76
CA ILE A 142 -3.71 -2.75 -0.40
C ILE A 142 -3.61 -4.26 -0.16
N ALA A 143 -2.48 -4.73 0.40
CA ALA A 143 -2.26 -6.12 0.75
C ALA A 143 -3.32 -6.66 1.74
N ILE A 144 -3.60 -5.91 2.81
CA ILE A 144 -4.61 -6.29 3.82
C ILE A 144 -6.00 -6.42 3.19
N ILE A 145 -6.42 -5.45 2.39
CA ILE A 145 -7.74 -5.49 1.73
C ILE A 145 -7.80 -6.59 0.69
N SER A 146 -6.73 -6.77 -0.08
CA SER A 146 -6.63 -7.83 -1.08
C SER A 146 -6.80 -9.20 -0.42
N ASP A 147 -6.09 -9.47 0.69
CA ASP A 147 -6.13 -10.76 1.38
C ASP A 147 -7.49 -11.01 2.07
N LYS A 148 -8.04 -9.99 2.73
CA LYS A 148 -9.29 -10.13 3.50
C LYS A 148 -10.56 -10.08 2.63
N TYR A 149 -10.61 -9.17 1.66
CA TYR A 149 -11.82 -8.85 0.87
C TYR A 149 -11.67 -9.11 -0.63
N GLY A 150 -10.44 -9.21 -1.13
CA GLY A 150 -10.16 -9.24 -2.56
C GLY A 150 -10.22 -7.85 -3.20
N LEU A 151 -9.43 -7.64 -4.26
CA LEU A 151 -9.39 -6.34 -4.95
C LEU A 151 -10.55 -6.09 -5.93
N LYS A 152 -11.31 -7.15 -6.27
CA LYS A 152 -12.50 -7.04 -7.13
C LYS A 152 -13.74 -6.53 -6.39
N GLY A 153 -13.72 -6.59 -5.05
CA GLY A 153 -14.81 -6.14 -4.20
C GLY A 153 -14.91 -4.62 -4.11
N PRO A 154 -15.99 -4.10 -3.51
CA PRO A 154 -16.16 -2.66 -3.30
C PRO A 154 -15.02 -2.08 -2.43
N GLU A 155 -14.53 -2.79 -1.43
CA GLU A 155 -13.38 -2.40 -0.60
C GLU A 155 -12.10 -2.28 -1.44
N GLY A 156 -11.90 -3.23 -2.36
CA GLY A 156 -10.80 -3.22 -3.32
C GLY A 156 -10.80 -1.97 -4.19
N VAL A 157 -11.96 -1.61 -4.76
CA VAL A 157 -12.13 -0.38 -5.54
C VAL A 157 -11.83 0.86 -4.68
N GLY A 158 -12.29 0.86 -3.44
CA GLY A 158 -12.03 1.95 -2.48
C GLY A 158 -10.54 2.16 -2.22
N VAL A 159 -9.83 1.11 -1.81
CA VAL A 159 -8.40 1.21 -1.48
C VAL A 159 -7.55 1.56 -2.70
N MET A 160 -7.86 0.97 -3.87
CA MET A 160 -7.15 1.27 -5.13
C MET A 160 -7.38 2.72 -5.56
N GLY A 161 -8.60 3.24 -5.39
CA GLY A 161 -8.91 4.64 -5.66
C GLY A 161 -8.06 5.60 -4.84
N VAL A 162 -8.01 5.40 -3.52
CA VAL A 162 -7.22 6.25 -2.62
C VAL A 162 -5.72 6.12 -2.87
N TYR A 163 -5.25 4.92 -3.21
CA TYR A 163 -3.87 4.71 -3.60
C TYR A 163 -3.48 5.53 -4.84
N VAL A 164 -4.27 5.42 -5.92
CA VAL A 164 -3.99 6.13 -7.19
C VAL A 164 -4.03 7.64 -6.96
N VAL A 165 -5.07 8.15 -6.29
CA VAL A 165 -5.18 9.58 -5.98
C VAL A 165 -4.03 10.04 -5.09
N GLY A 166 -3.61 9.23 -4.11
CA GLY A 166 -2.49 9.55 -3.22
C GLY A 166 -1.15 9.57 -3.92
N THR A 167 -0.89 8.65 -4.84
CA THR A 167 0.33 8.64 -5.66
C THR A 167 0.40 9.87 -6.56
N MET A 168 -0.73 10.29 -7.13
CA MET A 168 -0.78 11.51 -7.95
C MET A 168 -0.68 12.77 -7.08
N PHE A 169 -1.64 13.00 -6.18
CA PHE A 169 -1.82 14.30 -5.52
C PHE A 169 -1.34 14.36 -4.07
N GLY A 170 -1.09 13.21 -3.43
CA GLY A 170 -0.82 13.18 -1.99
C GLY A 170 0.46 13.92 -1.59
N THR A 171 1.54 13.84 -2.39
CA THR A 171 2.77 14.63 -2.16
C THR A 171 2.49 16.13 -2.15
N LEU A 172 1.75 16.61 -3.16
CA LEU A 172 1.37 18.01 -3.24
C LEU A 172 0.47 18.41 -2.06
N TRP A 173 -0.51 17.58 -1.72
CA TRP A 173 -1.45 17.85 -0.64
C TRP A 173 -0.78 17.93 0.73
N PHE A 174 0.10 16.98 1.06
CA PHE A 174 0.86 17.00 2.31
C PHE A 174 1.79 18.22 2.39
N ALA A 175 2.49 18.57 1.31
CA ALA A 175 3.34 19.76 1.28
C ALA A 175 2.54 21.05 1.50
N LEU A 176 1.38 21.19 0.84
CA LEU A 176 0.48 22.33 1.01
C LEU A 176 -0.04 22.43 2.44
N MET A 177 -0.52 21.32 3.00
CA MET A 177 -1.03 21.27 4.37
C MET A 177 0.05 21.64 5.38
N ALA A 178 1.25 21.07 5.25
CA ALA A 178 2.36 21.33 6.14
C ALA A 178 2.81 22.79 6.09
N GLY A 179 2.97 23.36 4.89
CA GLY A 179 3.28 24.77 4.72
C GLY A 179 2.22 25.68 5.35
N TYR A 180 0.94 25.41 5.07
CA TYR A 180 -0.16 26.21 5.60
C TYR A 180 -0.27 26.12 7.13
N LEU A 181 -0.23 24.91 7.71
CA LEU A 181 -0.34 24.72 9.15
C LEU A 181 0.88 25.29 9.91
N THR A 182 2.06 25.29 9.29
CA THR A 182 3.24 25.96 9.85
C THR A 182 3.02 27.47 9.96
N THR A 183 2.42 28.09 8.94
CA THR A 183 2.14 29.54 8.97
C THR A 183 1.04 29.95 9.95
N LEU A 184 0.17 29.01 10.34
CA LEU A 184 -0.89 29.27 11.32
C LEU A 184 -0.40 29.27 12.77
N ASP A 185 0.80 28.74 13.04
CA ASP A 185 1.43 28.67 14.37
C ASP A 185 0.53 28.01 15.45
N ILE A 186 -0.33 27.08 15.02
CA ILE A 186 -1.25 26.33 15.90
C ILE A 186 -0.57 25.08 16.48
N PHE A 187 0.34 24.48 15.72
CA PHE A 187 1.05 23.25 16.08
C PHE A 187 2.54 23.53 16.19
N ASP A 188 3.20 22.83 17.12
CA ASP A 188 4.64 22.79 17.20
C ASP A 188 5.21 22.24 15.86
N PRO A 189 6.23 22.89 15.28
CA PRO A 189 6.86 22.43 14.04
C PRO A 189 7.31 20.96 14.08
N ARG A 190 7.75 20.45 15.25
CA ARG A 190 8.14 19.05 15.44
C ARG A 190 6.95 18.12 15.35
N ALA A 191 5.78 18.53 15.87
CA ALA A 191 4.53 17.77 15.72
C ALA A 191 4.11 17.67 14.24
N LEU A 192 4.24 18.77 13.49
CA LEU A 192 3.97 18.80 12.06
C LEU A 192 4.98 17.94 11.27
N ALA A 193 6.26 17.98 11.65
CA ALA A 193 7.29 17.12 11.06
C ALA A 193 7.03 15.63 11.31
N MET A 194 6.63 15.27 12.53
CA MET A 194 6.17 13.90 12.84
C MET A 194 4.94 13.52 12.01
N ALA A 195 3.95 14.41 11.86
CA ALA A 195 2.78 14.15 11.01
C ALA A 195 3.12 13.92 9.53
N CYS A 196 4.18 14.55 9.02
CA CYS A 196 4.70 14.26 7.67
C CYS A 196 5.16 12.80 7.53
N GLY A 197 5.62 12.17 8.62
CA GLY A 197 6.12 10.80 8.67
C GLY A 197 5.10 9.76 8.21
N VAL A 198 3.81 10.01 8.39
CA VAL A 198 2.76 9.02 8.13
C VAL A 198 2.55 8.75 6.63
N GLY A 199 3.03 9.63 5.77
CA GLY A 199 2.93 9.49 4.31
C GLY A 199 3.93 8.52 3.68
N SER A 200 3.95 8.44 2.34
CA SER A 200 5.05 7.78 1.64
C SER A 200 6.34 8.58 1.75
N GLY A 201 7.52 7.97 1.52
CA GLY A 201 8.80 8.70 1.60
C GLY A 201 8.84 9.96 0.72
N SER A 202 8.13 9.95 -0.42
CA SER A 202 7.92 11.12 -1.27
C SER A 202 7.08 12.22 -0.61
N MET A 203 6.00 11.84 0.08
CA MET A 203 5.17 12.77 0.87
C MET A 203 5.96 13.33 2.04
N VAL A 204 6.69 12.48 2.76
CA VAL A 204 7.56 12.88 3.88
C VAL A 204 8.55 13.93 3.41
N ALA A 205 9.31 13.65 2.35
CA ALA A 205 10.33 14.56 1.83
C ALA A 205 9.77 15.92 1.39
N ALA A 206 8.61 15.94 0.72
CA ALA A 206 7.99 17.19 0.29
C ALA A 206 7.38 17.97 1.47
N CYS A 207 6.74 17.26 2.38
CA CYS A 207 6.08 17.81 3.56
C CYS A 207 7.09 18.39 4.55
N SER A 208 8.08 17.61 4.96
CA SER A 208 9.13 18.05 5.88
C SER A 208 10.02 19.12 5.23
N GLY A 209 10.24 19.03 3.91
CA GLY A 209 10.93 20.06 3.14
C GLY A 209 10.19 21.40 3.14
N ALA A 210 8.84 21.39 3.07
CA ALA A 210 8.03 22.60 3.17
C ALA A 210 8.15 23.27 4.54
N ILE A 211 8.10 22.49 5.63
CA ILE A 211 8.25 23.01 7.01
C ILE A 211 9.68 23.52 7.22
N ALA A 212 10.69 22.73 6.84
CA ALA A 212 12.10 23.10 6.99
C ALA A 212 12.50 24.31 6.14
N GLY A 213 11.80 24.55 5.02
CA GLY A 213 11.95 25.76 4.22
C GLY A 213 11.39 27.01 4.91
N ALA A 214 10.29 26.85 5.65
CA ALA A 214 9.70 27.93 6.45
C ALA A 214 10.49 28.22 7.74
N LEU A 215 11.13 27.20 8.33
CA LEU A 215 11.92 27.30 9.56
C LEU A 215 13.33 26.72 9.38
N PRO A 216 14.25 27.46 8.71
CA PRO A 216 15.59 26.96 8.40
C PRO A 216 16.43 26.59 9.63
N GLU A 217 16.18 27.23 10.77
CA GLU A 217 16.93 27.00 12.02
C GLU A 217 16.71 25.60 12.61
N LEU A 218 15.51 25.03 12.42
CA LEU A 218 15.14 23.70 12.94
C LEU A 218 15.23 22.61 11.86
N ARG A 219 15.77 22.92 10.68
CA ARG A 219 15.72 22.05 9.50
C ARG A 219 16.14 20.60 9.77
N ASP A 220 17.34 20.39 10.33
CA ASP A 220 17.89 19.05 10.50
C ASP A 220 17.10 18.25 11.54
N GLU A 221 16.62 18.93 12.59
CA GLU A 221 15.74 18.35 13.60
C GLU A 221 14.40 17.92 12.98
N LEU A 222 13.75 18.79 12.20
CA LEU A 222 12.47 18.49 11.55
C LEU A 222 12.58 17.33 10.56
N LEU A 223 13.66 17.29 9.76
CA LEU A 223 13.92 16.18 8.85
C LEU A 223 14.15 14.87 9.61
N ALA A 224 14.84 14.91 10.75
CA ALA A 224 15.06 13.75 11.61
C ALA A 224 13.76 13.22 12.22
N PHE A 225 12.90 14.09 12.78
CA PHE A 225 11.59 13.70 13.31
C PHE A 225 10.68 13.10 12.23
N ALA A 226 10.65 13.70 11.05
CA ALA A 226 9.85 13.20 9.93
C ALA A 226 10.34 11.83 9.44
N GLY A 227 11.66 11.64 9.33
CA GLY A 227 12.27 10.36 8.95
C GLY A 227 12.05 9.26 10.00
N ALA A 228 12.23 9.59 11.28
CA ALA A 228 11.97 8.66 12.39
C ALA A 228 10.50 8.23 12.42
N SER A 229 9.56 9.19 12.32
CA SER A 229 8.14 8.89 12.26
C SER A 229 7.80 8.01 11.05
N ASN A 230 8.38 8.27 9.87
CA ASN A 230 8.13 7.42 8.69
C ASN A 230 8.60 5.98 8.86
N LEU A 231 9.77 5.78 9.48
CA LEU A 231 10.26 4.45 9.82
C LEU A 231 9.30 3.72 10.75
N LEU A 232 8.78 4.42 11.77
CA LEU A 232 7.81 3.87 12.72
C LEU A 232 6.46 3.56 12.08
N THR A 233 5.94 4.45 11.23
CA THR A 233 4.71 4.24 10.47
C THR A 233 4.82 3.02 9.59
N TYR A 234 5.93 2.85 8.88
CA TYR A 234 6.11 1.64 8.09
C TYR A 234 6.26 0.40 8.98
N ALA A 235 6.95 0.49 10.11
CA ALA A 235 7.13 -0.64 11.01
C ALA A 235 5.83 -1.13 11.66
N THR A 236 5.01 -0.21 12.14
CA THR A 236 3.85 -0.52 12.97
C THR A 236 2.53 -0.46 12.19
N GLY A 237 2.50 0.32 11.11
CA GLY A 237 1.28 0.66 10.36
C GLY A 237 0.57 -0.54 9.77
N LEU A 238 1.27 -1.57 9.28
CA LEU A 238 0.62 -2.81 8.80
C LEU A 238 -0.23 -3.44 9.91
N TYR A 239 0.34 -3.58 11.11
CA TYR A 239 -0.31 -4.26 12.24
C TYR A 239 -1.40 -3.41 12.86
N ILE A 240 -1.17 -2.11 13.02
CA ILE A 240 -2.19 -1.15 13.49
C ILE A 240 -3.35 -1.12 12.50
N SER A 241 -3.07 -1.05 11.19
CA SER A 241 -4.12 -1.11 10.16
C SER A 241 -4.93 -2.39 10.23
N LEU A 242 -4.27 -3.54 10.41
CA LEU A 242 -4.93 -4.84 10.44
C LEU A 242 -5.77 -5.05 11.71
N PHE A 243 -5.21 -4.79 12.89
CA PHE A 243 -5.83 -5.15 14.17
C PHE A 243 -6.68 -4.04 14.79
N ILE A 244 -6.42 -2.78 14.44
CA ILE A 244 -7.10 -1.62 15.02
C ILE A 244 -7.88 -0.88 13.96
N ALA A 245 -7.22 -0.37 12.92
CA ALA A 245 -7.85 0.57 12.00
C ALA A 245 -8.99 -0.09 11.22
N LEU A 246 -8.77 -1.26 10.63
CA LEU A 246 -9.80 -1.92 9.82
C LEU A 246 -11.03 -2.35 10.65
N PRO A 247 -10.89 -2.96 11.84
CA PRO A 247 -12.04 -3.20 12.72
C PRO A 247 -12.76 -1.93 13.17
N VAL A 248 -12.04 -0.83 13.43
CA VAL A 248 -12.63 0.47 13.77
C VAL A 248 -13.40 1.03 12.57
N ALA A 249 -12.82 0.96 11.37
CA ALA A 249 -13.46 1.37 10.11
C ALA A 249 -14.79 0.64 9.90
N GLU A 250 -14.82 -0.69 10.11
CA GLU A 250 -16.06 -1.46 10.00
C GLU A 250 -17.13 -1.00 11.00
N ARG A 251 -16.74 -0.66 12.23
CA ARG A 251 -17.67 -0.18 13.26
C ARG A 251 -18.20 1.21 12.95
N VAL A 252 -17.32 2.15 12.57
CA VAL A 252 -17.71 3.52 12.19
C VAL A 252 -18.60 3.48 10.95
N PHE A 253 -18.28 2.63 9.97
CA PHE A 253 -19.12 2.44 8.78
C PHE A 253 -20.52 1.94 9.15
N LYS A 254 -20.63 0.92 10.01
CA LYS A 254 -21.93 0.41 10.49
C LYS A 254 -22.72 1.48 11.24
N TRP A 255 -22.02 2.28 12.05
CA TRP A 255 -22.63 3.38 12.78
C TRP A 255 -23.17 4.47 11.82
N CYS A 256 -22.39 4.89 10.81
CA CYS A 256 -22.81 5.89 9.84
C CYS A 256 -23.87 5.38 8.85
N SER A 257 -23.85 4.10 8.48
CA SER A 257 -24.77 3.54 7.49
C SER A 257 -26.16 3.23 8.05
N GLY A 258 -26.31 3.11 9.38
CA GLY A 258 -27.59 2.87 10.05
C GLY A 258 -28.35 1.64 9.49
N ARG A 259 -29.69 1.61 9.58
CA ARG A 259 -30.53 0.53 9.02
C ARG A 259 -30.55 0.46 7.48
N ARG A 260 -29.81 1.31 6.77
CA ARG A 260 -29.85 1.41 5.31
C ARG A 260 -29.31 0.15 4.61
N GLU A 261 -28.44 -0.62 5.29
CA GLU A 261 -28.00 -1.95 4.83
C GLU A 261 -29.11 -3.00 4.84
N MET A 262 -30.13 -2.94 5.71
CA MET A 262 -31.20 -3.96 5.72
C MET A 262 -32.02 -3.99 4.42
N ARG A 263 -32.14 -2.85 3.71
CA ARG A 263 -32.88 -2.77 2.43
C ARG A 263 -32.01 -3.02 1.20
N SER A 264 -30.72 -2.68 1.24
CA SER A 264 -29.79 -2.97 0.13
C SER A 264 -29.30 -4.41 0.14
N ALA A 265 -29.21 -5.05 1.32
CA ALA A 265 -28.88 -6.47 1.43
C ALA A 265 -30.00 -7.33 0.82
N GLY A 266 -31.27 -7.00 1.03
CA GLY A 266 -32.40 -7.80 0.50
C GLY A 266 -32.54 -7.84 -1.03
N ALA A 267 -31.94 -6.89 -1.76
CA ALA A 267 -32.06 -6.80 -3.23
C ALA A 267 -30.78 -7.13 -4.01
N LYS A 268 -29.63 -7.29 -3.33
CA LYS A 268 -28.31 -7.57 -3.95
C LYS A 268 -27.50 -8.68 -3.26
N ALA A 269 -27.95 -9.27 -2.15
CA ALA A 269 -27.19 -10.26 -1.40
C ALA A 269 -27.09 -11.66 -2.04
N THR A 270 -27.54 -11.86 -3.28
CA THR A 270 -27.33 -13.15 -3.96
C THR A 270 -25.97 -13.27 -4.67
N ASP A 271 -25.12 -12.22 -4.75
CA ASP A 271 -23.95 -12.28 -5.64
C ASP A 271 -22.61 -11.68 -5.12
N PHE A 272 -22.53 -11.24 -3.86
CA PHE A 272 -21.28 -10.74 -3.25
C PHE A 272 -21.02 -11.38 -1.89
N SER A 273 -20.65 -12.66 -1.88
CA SER A 273 -19.87 -13.24 -0.78
C SER A 273 -18.42 -12.78 -0.93
N ALA A 274 -18.13 -11.52 -0.58
CA ALA A 274 -16.80 -10.88 -0.69
C ALA A 274 -15.88 -11.25 0.48
N THR A 275 -15.72 -12.54 0.71
CA THR A 275 -14.53 -13.12 1.33
C THR A 275 -13.80 -13.85 0.22
N VAL A 276 -12.47 -13.71 0.11
CA VAL A 276 -11.69 -14.57 -0.79
C VAL A 276 -12.19 -16.00 -0.60
N SER A 277 -12.68 -16.61 -1.68
CA SER A 277 -13.19 -17.98 -1.63
C SER A 277 -12.14 -18.84 -0.90
N ASP A 278 -12.55 -19.63 0.06
CA ASP A 278 -11.65 -20.44 0.89
C ASP A 278 -10.80 -21.42 0.05
N ALA A 279 -11.16 -21.61 -1.23
CA ALA A 279 -10.44 -22.36 -2.26
C ALA A 279 -9.40 -21.53 -3.06
N GLU A 280 -9.46 -20.20 -3.06
CA GLU A 280 -8.54 -19.31 -3.79
C GLU A 280 -7.34 -18.87 -2.95
N ARG A 281 -7.27 -19.30 -1.68
CA ARG A 281 -6.22 -18.89 -0.75
C ARG A 281 -4.85 -19.52 -1.09
N PRO A 282 -3.77 -18.72 -1.20
CA PRO A 282 -2.43 -19.17 -1.60
C PRO A 282 -1.88 -20.36 -0.78
N GLU A 283 -2.16 -20.39 0.53
CA GLU A 283 -1.62 -21.36 1.48
C GLU A 283 -2.21 -22.78 1.34
N ARG A 284 -3.36 -22.93 0.66
CA ARG A 284 -3.96 -24.25 0.42
C ARG A 284 -3.31 -24.98 -0.75
N HIS A 285 -2.81 -24.25 -1.75
CA HIS A 285 -2.21 -24.79 -2.97
C HIS A 285 -0.70 -24.53 -3.07
N LEU A 286 0.05 -24.79 -1.98
CA LEU A 286 1.49 -24.47 -1.85
C LEU A 286 2.35 -24.84 -3.06
N GLY A 287 2.12 -25.99 -3.71
CA GLY A 287 2.89 -26.39 -4.89
C GLY A 287 2.67 -25.46 -6.10
N GLN A 288 1.42 -25.09 -6.39
CA GLN A 288 1.11 -24.15 -7.48
C GLN A 288 1.52 -22.72 -7.10
N THR A 289 1.26 -22.34 -5.85
CA THR A 289 1.66 -21.06 -5.28
C THR A 289 3.17 -20.85 -5.36
N ALA A 290 3.98 -21.85 -5.04
CA ALA A 290 5.43 -21.80 -5.14
C ALA A 290 5.90 -21.46 -6.57
N ILE A 291 5.32 -22.11 -7.58
CA ILE A 291 5.71 -21.89 -8.98
C ILE A 291 5.31 -20.48 -9.43
N VAL A 292 4.09 -20.04 -9.14
CA VAL A 292 3.63 -18.69 -9.51
C VAL A 292 4.43 -17.63 -8.76
N MET A 293 4.73 -17.85 -7.48
CA MET A 293 5.57 -16.98 -6.66
C MET A 293 6.99 -16.87 -7.23
N ALA A 294 7.58 -17.98 -7.67
CA ALA A 294 8.88 -17.96 -8.33
C ALA A 294 8.85 -17.11 -9.61
N VAL A 295 7.80 -17.22 -10.41
CA VAL A 295 7.63 -16.39 -11.62
C VAL A 295 7.47 -14.91 -11.28
N VAL A 296 6.66 -14.57 -10.27
CA VAL A 296 6.54 -13.21 -9.75
C VAL A 296 7.91 -12.68 -9.31
N CYS A 297 8.67 -13.46 -8.54
CA CYS A 297 10.01 -13.08 -8.10
C CYS A 297 10.94 -12.87 -9.30
N VAL A 298 10.87 -13.72 -10.33
CA VAL A 298 11.64 -13.51 -11.57
C VAL A 298 11.26 -12.20 -12.27
N VAL A 299 9.97 -11.87 -12.34
CA VAL A 299 9.51 -10.60 -12.91
C VAL A 299 10.03 -9.39 -12.10
N GLY A 300 9.96 -9.46 -10.77
CA GLY A 300 10.53 -8.43 -9.89
C GLY A 300 12.06 -8.34 -9.99
N TRP A 301 12.74 -9.47 -10.12
CA TRP A 301 14.19 -9.56 -10.30
C TRP A 301 14.65 -8.93 -11.62
N ILE A 302 13.92 -9.16 -12.70
CA ILE A 302 14.14 -8.50 -14.00
C ILE A 302 13.92 -6.98 -13.85
N SER A 303 12.85 -6.58 -13.18
CA SER A 303 12.53 -5.15 -12.94
C SER A 303 13.59 -4.46 -12.09
N ASN A 304 14.29 -5.22 -11.23
CA ASN A 304 15.38 -4.72 -10.37
C ASN A 304 16.60 -4.22 -11.16
N THR A 305 16.75 -4.60 -12.43
CA THR A 305 17.90 -4.21 -13.25
C THR A 305 18.02 -2.72 -13.50
N ILE A 306 16.93 -1.98 -13.35
CA ILE A 306 16.89 -0.53 -13.60
C ILE A 306 17.22 0.27 -12.34
N ASN A 307 16.56 -0.05 -11.22
CA ASN A 307 16.60 0.75 -9.98
C ASN A 307 17.24 0.01 -8.79
N GLY A 308 17.90 -1.13 -9.02
CA GLY A 308 18.55 -1.92 -7.98
C GLY A 308 19.89 -2.50 -8.44
N GLY A 309 20.35 -3.55 -7.74
CA GLY A 309 21.56 -4.27 -8.13
C GLY A 309 21.42 -4.99 -9.48
N SER A 310 22.56 -5.26 -10.12
CA SER A 310 22.61 -6.10 -11.31
C SER A 310 21.98 -7.47 -11.03
N LEU A 311 21.52 -8.17 -12.09
CA LEU A 311 20.83 -9.46 -11.94
C LEU A 311 21.59 -10.42 -11.00
N LEU A 312 22.89 -10.60 -11.22
CA LEU A 312 23.69 -11.53 -10.42
C LEU A 312 23.83 -11.11 -8.95
N VAL A 313 23.95 -9.80 -8.69
CA VAL A 313 24.08 -9.26 -7.33
C VAL A 313 22.75 -9.33 -6.58
N ALA A 314 21.63 -9.12 -7.27
CA ALA A 314 20.30 -9.15 -6.66
C ALA A 314 19.73 -10.56 -6.48
N LEU A 315 20.31 -11.57 -7.15
CA LEU A 315 19.80 -12.94 -7.14
C LEU A 315 19.73 -13.54 -5.72
N PRO A 316 20.78 -13.45 -4.87
CA PRO A 316 20.70 -13.97 -3.50
C PRO A 316 19.58 -13.30 -2.70
N GLY A 317 19.44 -11.97 -2.80
CA GLY A 317 18.35 -11.24 -2.13
C GLY A 317 16.97 -11.69 -2.60
N MET A 318 16.79 -11.91 -3.90
CA MET A 318 15.52 -12.40 -4.46
C MET A 318 15.19 -13.84 -4.01
N MET A 319 16.19 -14.70 -3.92
CA MET A 319 16.02 -16.08 -3.40
C MET A 319 15.63 -16.08 -1.93
N ILE A 320 16.24 -15.20 -1.13
CA ILE A 320 15.89 -15.01 0.28
C ILE A 320 14.45 -14.51 0.41
N LEU A 321 14.03 -13.51 -0.37
CA LEU A 321 12.65 -13.00 -0.37
C LEU A 321 11.63 -14.09 -0.74
N TYR A 322 11.93 -14.89 -1.75
CA TYR A 322 11.10 -16.03 -2.13
C TYR A 322 10.98 -17.03 -0.97
N ALA A 323 12.10 -17.39 -0.33
CA ALA A 323 12.11 -18.32 0.79
C ALA A 323 11.31 -17.80 2.00
N MET A 324 11.49 -16.53 2.37
CA MET A 324 10.74 -15.88 3.47
C MET A 324 9.24 -15.86 3.18
N THR A 325 8.87 -15.55 1.94
CA THR A 325 7.47 -15.55 1.49
C THR A 325 6.85 -16.93 1.60
N MET A 326 7.55 -17.96 1.09
CA MET A 326 7.06 -19.33 1.15
C MET A 326 6.97 -19.84 2.60
N LEU A 327 7.94 -19.51 3.45
CA LEU A 327 7.90 -19.85 4.87
C LEU A 327 6.69 -19.20 5.55
N GLY A 328 6.43 -17.91 5.31
CA GLY A 328 5.25 -17.23 5.85
C GLY A 328 3.93 -17.86 5.41
N LEU A 329 3.81 -18.28 4.16
CA LEU A 329 2.63 -18.99 3.67
C LEU A 329 2.48 -20.40 4.27
N VAL A 330 3.59 -21.11 4.49
CA VAL A 330 3.58 -22.39 5.20
C VAL A 330 3.12 -22.20 6.65
N VAL A 331 3.63 -21.19 7.35
CA VAL A 331 3.19 -20.86 8.71
C VAL A 331 1.70 -20.52 8.71
N THR A 332 1.22 -19.73 7.74
CA THR A 332 -0.20 -19.40 7.57
C THR A 332 -1.09 -20.65 7.52
N ARG A 333 -0.64 -21.71 6.82
CA ARG A 333 -1.38 -22.97 6.68
C ARG A 333 -1.52 -23.74 7.99
N PHE A 334 -0.49 -23.71 8.84
CA PHE A 334 -0.41 -24.53 10.05
C PHE A 334 -0.69 -23.77 11.34
N ALA A 335 -0.82 -22.45 11.30
CA ALA A 335 -1.08 -21.64 12.47
C ALA A 335 -2.42 -22.00 13.13
N PRO A 336 -2.48 -22.07 14.48
CA PRO A 336 -3.68 -22.48 15.21
C PRO A 336 -4.76 -21.39 15.30
N PHE A 337 -4.47 -20.17 14.86
CA PHE A 337 -5.39 -19.04 14.83
C PHE A 337 -5.34 -18.31 13.49
N TYR A 338 -6.43 -17.62 13.14
CA TYR A 338 -6.53 -16.89 11.89
C TYR A 338 -5.74 -15.58 11.94
N LEU A 339 -4.78 -15.43 11.04
CA LEU A 339 -4.08 -14.20 10.75
C LEU A 339 -3.81 -14.18 9.22
N PRO A 340 -4.08 -13.07 8.51
CA PRO A 340 -3.86 -12.94 7.06
C PRO A 340 -2.49 -13.42 6.60
N GLY A 341 -2.41 -14.05 5.43
CA GLY A 341 -1.14 -14.58 4.92
C GLY A 341 -0.05 -13.51 4.82
N VAL A 342 -0.45 -12.30 4.40
CA VAL A 342 0.40 -11.11 4.35
C VAL A 342 1.05 -10.79 5.71
N ALA A 343 0.32 -10.94 6.81
CA ALA A 343 0.84 -10.62 8.14
C ALA A 343 1.79 -11.71 8.65
N TRP A 344 1.57 -12.99 8.32
CA TRP A 344 2.55 -14.06 8.60
C TRP A 344 3.84 -13.89 7.82
N VAL A 345 3.75 -13.55 6.52
CA VAL A 345 4.92 -13.25 5.69
C VAL A 345 5.72 -12.08 6.25
N SER A 346 5.04 -11.02 6.71
CA SER A 346 5.69 -9.90 7.38
C SER A 346 6.38 -10.34 8.68
N LEU A 347 5.70 -11.09 9.55
CA LEU A 347 6.27 -11.56 10.83
C LEU A 347 7.51 -12.44 10.63
N VAL A 348 7.43 -13.40 9.71
CA VAL A 348 8.59 -14.23 9.34
C VAL A 348 9.74 -13.35 8.88
N SER A 349 9.44 -12.37 8.04
CA SER A 349 10.46 -11.48 7.51
C SER A 349 11.15 -10.68 8.60
N ILE A 350 10.38 -10.10 9.52
CA ILE A 350 10.89 -9.38 10.69
C ILE A 350 11.82 -10.28 11.48
N VAL A 351 11.35 -11.47 11.88
CA VAL A 351 12.11 -12.40 12.73
C VAL A 351 13.47 -12.75 12.12
N VAL A 352 13.49 -13.05 10.82
CA VAL A 352 14.71 -13.43 10.09
C VAL A 352 15.69 -12.26 9.94
N THR A 353 15.21 -11.02 9.97
CA THR A 353 16.07 -9.83 9.85
C THR A 353 16.34 -9.11 11.18
N LEU A 354 15.97 -9.70 12.31
CA LEU A 354 16.30 -9.12 13.61
C LEU A 354 17.82 -9.20 13.89
N PRO A 355 18.42 -8.24 14.63
CA PRO A 355 19.87 -8.18 14.89
C PRO A 355 20.46 -9.42 15.60
N TRP A 356 19.64 -10.10 16.40
CA TRP A 356 19.97 -11.35 17.11
C TRP A 356 19.69 -12.65 16.32
N PHE A 357 19.11 -12.58 15.11
CA PHE A 357 18.87 -13.78 14.30
C PHE A 357 20.19 -14.26 13.64
N PRO A 358 20.50 -15.57 13.65
CA PRO A 358 21.76 -16.07 13.09
C PRO A 358 21.86 -15.80 11.60
N GLY A 359 22.92 -15.11 11.17
CA GLY A 359 23.13 -14.73 9.78
C GLY A 359 22.36 -13.48 9.31
N ASN A 360 21.72 -12.73 10.21
CA ASN A 360 20.95 -11.53 9.86
C ASN A 360 21.76 -10.51 9.05
N ALA A 361 23.02 -10.24 9.39
CA ALA A 361 23.82 -9.21 8.73
C ALA A 361 23.98 -9.51 7.23
N TRP A 362 24.30 -10.77 6.90
CA TRP A 362 24.40 -11.24 5.52
C TRP A 362 23.03 -11.19 4.83
N ILE A 363 21.96 -11.65 5.50
CA ILE A 363 20.60 -11.62 4.95
C ILE A 363 20.18 -10.18 4.59
N VAL A 364 20.37 -9.24 5.51
CA VAL A 364 20.02 -7.83 5.34
C VAL A 364 20.83 -7.20 4.21
N GLU A 365 22.13 -7.48 4.16
CA GLU A 365 23.01 -7.03 3.07
C GLU A 365 22.53 -7.55 1.70
N GLN A 366 22.22 -8.85 1.58
CA GLN A 366 21.69 -9.39 0.33
C GLN A 366 20.35 -8.76 -0.04
N LEU A 367 19.47 -8.52 0.93
CA LEU A 367 18.17 -7.88 0.69
C LEU A 367 18.29 -6.42 0.23
N GLN A 368 19.32 -5.68 0.66
CA GLN A 368 19.57 -4.30 0.22
C GLN A 368 19.79 -4.17 -1.28
N SER A 369 20.31 -5.21 -1.94
CA SER A 369 20.46 -5.25 -3.41
C SER A 369 19.14 -5.28 -4.19
N VAL A 370 18.03 -5.58 -3.50
CA VAL A 370 16.68 -5.62 -4.07
C VAL A 370 15.93 -4.33 -3.74
N SER A 371 15.59 -3.60 -4.80
CA SER A 371 14.82 -2.37 -4.75
C SER A 371 13.35 -2.63 -4.42
N PHE A 372 12.80 -1.77 -3.56
CA PHE A 372 11.37 -1.82 -3.21
C PHE A 372 10.46 -1.60 -4.42
N LEU A 373 10.78 -0.59 -5.25
CA LEU A 373 9.98 -0.23 -6.41
C LEU A 373 9.92 -1.40 -7.40
N ALA A 374 11.05 -2.06 -7.63
CA ALA A 374 11.16 -3.19 -8.56
C ALA A 374 10.24 -4.37 -8.24
N ILE A 375 9.93 -4.62 -6.95
CA ILE A 375 9.01 -5.68 -6.55
C ILE A 375 7.55 -5.23 -6.72
N VAL A 376 7.25 -3.97 -6.41
CA VAL A 376 5.88 -3.45 -6.37
C VAL A 376 5.36 -3.07 -7.76
N THR A 377 6.19 -2.49 -8.61
CA THR A 377 5.78 -2.02 -9.94
C THR A 377 5.08 -3.10 -10.79
N PRO A 378 5.57 -4.36 -10.83
CA PRO A 378 4.85 -5.47 -11.45
C PRO A 378 3.46 -5.73 -10.86
N VAL A 379 3.29 -5.62 -9.54
CA VAL A 379 2.01 -5.82 -8.84
C VAL A 379 0.94 -4.88 -9.40
N LEU A 380 1.30 -3.61 -9.60
CA LEU A 380 0.38 -2.59 -10.10
C LEU A 380 0.04 -2.80 -11.58
N ALA A 381 0.99 -3.31 -12.37
CA ALA A 381 0.70 -3.74 -13.74
C ALA A 381 -0.27 -4.94 -13.77
N TYR A 382 -0.13 -5.93 -12.88
CA TYR A 382 -1.14 -7.00 -12.72
C TYR A 382 -2.49 -6.41 -12.31
N ALA A 383 -2.51 -5.44 -11.39
CA ALA A 383 -3.73 -4.79 -10.93
C ALA A 383 -4.47 -4.06 -12.06
N GLY A 384 -3.77 -3.32 -12.91
CA GLY A 384 -4.36 -2.65 -14.07
C GLY A 384 -4.94 -3.63 -15.09
N LEU A 385 -4.25 -4.75 -15.33
CA LEU A 385 -4.70 -5.81 -16.24
C LEU A 385 -5.86 -6.63 -15.71
N ALA A 386 -6.02 -6.75 -14.39
CA ALA A 386 -7.04 -7.58 -13.76
C ALA A 386 -8.43 -6.93 -13.72
N LEU A 387 -8.54 -5.63 -14.06
CA LEU A 387 -9.78 -4.88 -13.92
C LEU A 387 -10.88 -5.41 -14.86
N SER A 388 -12.03 -5.74 -14.29
CA SER A 388 -13.21 -6.23 -15.03
C SER A 388 -14.14 -5.09 -15.48
N PRO A 389 -15.03 -5.30 -16.47
CA PRO A 389 -15.99 -4.28 -16.90
C PRO A 389 -16.87 -3.73 -15.77
N ARG A 390 -17.17 -4.58 -14.78
CA ARG A 390 -17.94 -4.20 -13.59
C ARG A 390 -17.14 -3.24 -12.71
N GLU A 391 -15.85 -3.51 -12.50
CA GLU A 391 -14.94 -2.64 -11.74
C GLU A 391 -14.71 -1.30 -12.44
N PHE A 392 -14.55 -1.28 -13.76
CA PHE A 392 -14.51 -0.03 -14.54
C PHE A 392 -15.78 0.81 -14.36
N THR A 393 -16.95 0.17 -14.40
CA THR A 393 -18.23 0.86 -14.20
C THR A 393 -18.32 1.46 -12.79
N MET A 394 -17.88 0.71 -11.76
CA MET A 394 -17.80 1.20 -10.39
C MET A 394 -16.82 2.36 -10.26
N PHE A 395 -15.61 2.25 -10.84
CA PHE A 395 -14.61 3.32 -10.80
C PHE A 395 -15.12 4.59 -11.49
N ARG A 396 -15.87 4.47 -12.58
CA ARG A 396 -16.48 5.63 -13.25
C ARG A 396 -17.59 6.29 -12.41
N GLN A 397 -18.37 5.51 -11.66
CA GLN A 397 -19.45 6.04 -10.82
C GLN A 397 -18.95 6.68 -9.52
N VAL A 398 -17.89 6.11 -8.92
CA VAL A 398 -17.38 6.50 -7.61
C VAL A 398 -16.06 7.29 -7.71
N GLY A 399 -15.38 7.31 -8.86
CA GLY A 399 -14.04 7.89 -9.01
C GLY A 399 -13.90 9.33 -8.54
N TRP A 400 -14.83 10.21 -8.90
CA TRP A 400 -14.81 11.59 -8.43
C TRP A 400 -15.06 11.71 -6.91
N LYS A 401 -15.90 10.82 -6.35
CA LYS A 401 -16.11 10.71 -4.89
C LYS A 401 -14.82 10.27 -4.21
N LEU A 402 -14.10 9.31 -4.80
CA LEU A 402 -12.83 8.81 -4.28
C LEU A 402 -11.76 9.91 -4.26
N VAL A 403 -11.72 10.81 -5.23
CA VAL A 403 -10.80 11.97 -5.19
C VAL A 403 -11.08 12.82 -3.94
N ILE A 404 -12.33 13.21 -3.71
CA ILE A 404 -12.72 14.03 -2.55
C ILE A 404 -12.42 13.30 -1.25
N VAL A 405 -12.81 12.03 -1.15
CA VAL A 405 -12.57 11.21 0.03
C VAL A 405 -11.08 11.04 0.29
N SER A 406 -10.25 10.83 -0.74
CA SER A 406 -8.80 10.72 -0.58
C SER A 406 -8.18 11.97 0.02
N LEU A 407 -8.61 13.15 -0.42
CA LEU A 407 -8.13 14.42 0.15
C LEU A 407 -8.51 14.52 1.63
N LEU A 408 -9.75 14.14 2.00
CA LEU A 408 -10.18 14.09 3.39
C LEU A 408 -9.43 13.03 4.22
N VAL A 409 -9.10 11.88 3.63
CA VAL A 409 -8.29 10.82 4.24
C VAL A 409 -6.90 11.35 4.56
N PHE A 410 -6.25 12.00 3.59
CA PHE A 410 -4.93 12.61 3.77
C PHE A 410 -4.97 13.71 4.83
N THR A 411 -5.99 14.57 4.77
CA THR A 411 -6.17 15.63 5.76
C THR A 411 -6.42 15.09 7.16
N GLY A 412 -7.34 14.14 7.31
CA GLY A 412 -7.67 13.53 8.60
C GLY A 412 -6.49 12.77 9.20
N THR A 413 -5.69 12.09 8.37
CA THR A 413 -4.48 11.40 8.81
C THR A 413 -3.41 12.39 9.27
N PHE A 414 -3.12 13.41 8.47
CA PHE A 414 -2.10 14.41 8.80
C PHE A 414 -2.47 15.18 10.07
N ILE A 415 -3.69 15.73 10.13
CA ILE A 415 -4.14 16.50 11.31
C ILE A 415 -4.27 15.59 12.53
N GLY A 416 -4.83 14.39 12.39
CA GLY A 416 -4.93 13.43 13.49
C GLY A 416 -3.56 13.09 14.07
N SER A 417 -2.57 12.89 13.20
CA SER A 417 -1.18 12.62 13.61
C SER A 417 -0.51 13.83 14.23
N ALA A 418 -0.73 15.04 13.71
CA ALA A 418 -0.22 16.27 14.29
C ALA A 418 -0.80 16.53 15.69
N VAL A 419 -2.11 16.31 15.88
CA VAL A 419 -2.78 16.47 17.19
C VAL A 419 -2.24 15.48 18.21
N VAL A 420 -2.08 14.20 17.84
CA VAL A 420 -1.53 13.20 18.76
C VAL A 420 -0.06 13.51 19.06
N ALA A 421 0.73 13.87 18.05
CA ALA A 421 2.12 14.27 18.24
C ALA A 421 2.24 15.49 19.18
N GLN A 422 1.41 16.52 18.98
CA GLN A 422 1.36 17.73 19.80
C GLN A 422 1.02 17.42 21.26
N ALA A 423 0.14 16.45 21.51
CA ALA A 423 -0.26 16.08 22.86
C ALA A 423 0.81 15.25 23.60
N LEU A 424 1.79 14.71 22.87
CA LEU A 424 2.83 13.82 23.40
C LEU A 424 4.22 14.48 23.45
N LEU A 425 4.40 15.62 22.79
CA LEU A 425 5.49 16.57 23.00
C LEU A 425 5.24 17.39 24.26
#